data_AF-A0A6J8D6J3-F1
#
_entry.id   AF-A0A6J8D6J3-F1
#
_cell.length_a   1.000
_cell.length_b   1.000
_cell.length_c   1.000
_cell.angle_alpha   90.00
_cell.angle_beta   90.00
_cell.angle_gamma   90.00
#
_symmetry.space_group_name_H-M   'P 1'
#
loop_
_entity.id
_entity.type
_entity.pdbx_description
1 polymer ?
#
loop_
_entity_poly.entity_id
_entity_poly.type
_entity_poly.pdbx_seq_one_letter_code
_entity_poly.pdbx_strand_id
1 'polypeptide(L)'
;MSKRKPNWTEREKNILIEEYEKKRHILKAKFSSSLTSGDKTRAWEEIAHAINPGSSVRRSTKGIQKKWDNICATAKTEVSAHRRSQKQTGRGPCSNDISSISQKVCDILGEDSPTISGIEGGVDIDEIDHKSVSNKNKRLYVCLPDSEDEDIPTVSKRQRISQGTTKTSSDDSNPTDPLIALRTEVLNLEKEKLKLQTETLKLEKEKLAMEKNKLALEITKLSFEMKTYGIDVDIIKFHWLLPC
;
A
#
# COMPACT_ATOMS: atom_id res chain seq x y z
N MET A 1 30.64 5.89 -20.50
CA MET A 1 29.65 4.79 -20.46
C MET A 1 29.55 4.27 -19.02
N SER A 2 28.39 4.35 -18.37
CA SER A 2 28.22 3.80 -17.01
C SER A 2 28.15 2.28 -17.08
N LYS A 3 28.91 1.59 -16.22
CA LYS A 3 28.83 0.13 -16.07
C LYS A 3 27.42 -0.23 -15.59
N ARG A 4 26.78 -1.22 -16.22
CA ARG A 4 25.47 -1.72 -15.79
C ARG A 4 25.59 -2.33 -14.39
N LYS A 5 24.58 -2.10 -13.56
CA LYS A 5 24.50 -2.75 -12.24
C LYS A 5 24.30 -4.27 -12.45
N PRO A 6 24.84 -5.11 -11.55
CA PRO A 6 24.62 -6.55 -11.60
C PRO A 6 23.14 -6.92 -11.57
N ASN A 7 22.80 -8.05 -12.20
CA ASN A 7 21.46 -8.61 -12.21
C ASN A 7 20.99 -9.00 -10.81
N TRP A 8 19.68 -9.08 -10.63
CA TRP A 8 19.06 -9.54 -9.39
C TRP A 8 19.10 -11.06 -9.29
N THR A 9 19.76 -11.56 -8.27
CA THR A 9 19.81 -12.99 -7.93
C THR A 9 18.48 -13.46 -7.36
N GLU A 10 18.26 -14.77 -7.36
CA GLU A 10 17.05 -15.37 -6.83
C GLU A 10 16.91 -15.16 -5.31
N ARG A 11 18.02 -15.28 -4.56
CA ARG A 11 18.08 -14.96 -3.13
C ARG A 11 17.59 -13.55 -2.85
N GLU A 12 18.06 -12.56 -3.61
CA GLU A 12 17.65 -11.15 -3.42
C GLU A 12 16.15 -10.95 -3.71
N LYS A 13 15.60 -11.67 -4.70
CA LYS A 13 14.16 -11.63 -5.00
C LYS A 13 13.35 -12.25 -3.87
N ASN A 14 13.79 -13.38 -3.31
CA ASN A 14 13.11 -14.04 -2.19
C ASN A 14 13.11 -13.17 -0.94
N ILE A 15 14.23 -12.58 -0.56
CA ILE A 15 14.31 -11.64 0.58
C ILE A 15 13.36 -10.45 0.36
N LEU A 16 13.34 -9.90 -0.86
CA LEU A 16 12.42 -8.80 -1.20
C LEU A 16 10.96 -9.20 -0.99
N ILE A 17 10.56 -10.39 -1.44
CA ILE A 17 9.19 -10.90 -1.28
C ILE A 17 8.84 -11.07 0.20
N GLU A 18 9.68 -11.76 0.96
CA GLU A 18 9.46 -12.04 2.38
C GLU A 18 9.39 -10.75 3.21
N GLU A 19 10.29 -9.81 2.97
CA GLU A 19 10.30 -8.53 3.68
C GLU A 19 9.14 -7.61 3.28
N TYR A 20 8.72 -7.66 2.01
CA TYR A 20 7.52 -6.96 1.57
C TYR A 20 6.28 -7.51 2.26
N GLU A 21 6.14 -8.84 2.35
CA GLU A 21 5.00 -9.50 2.99
C GLU A 21 4.84 -9.05 4.45
N LYS A 22 5.93 -9.06 5.24
CA LYS A 22 5.95 -8.58 6.63
C LYS A 22 5.44 -7.14 6.76
N LYS A 23 5.75 -6.29 5.78
CA LYS A 23 5.45 -4.84 5.78
C LYS A 23 4.25 -4.47 4.91
N ARG A 24 3.55 -5.45 4.32
CA ARG A 24 2.42 -5.26 3.40
C ARG A 24 1.33 -4.36 3.98
N HIS A 25 1.04 -4.53 5.26
CA HIS A 25 0.04 -3.75 5.98
C HIS A 25 0.35 -2.24 6.02
N ILE A 26 1.63 -1.84 5.98
CA ILE A 26 2.06 -0.43 5.88
C ILE A 26 2.09 0.01 4.43
N LEU A 27 2.67 -0.81 3.55
CA LEU A 27 2.91 -0.47 2.15
C LEU A 27 1.61 -0.32 1.35
N LYS A 28 0.64 -1.23 1.56
CA LYS A 28 -0.67 -1.21 0.88
C LYS A 28 -1.73 -0.37 1.62
N ALA A 29 -1.51 0.05 2.86
CA ALA A 29 -2.48 0.88 3.58
C ALA A 29 -2.72 2.23 2.89
N LYS A 30 -3.94 2.75 3.00
CA LYS A 30 -4.25 4.13 2.62
C LYS A 30 -3.58 5.08 3.63
N PHE A 31 -3.16 6.24 3.15
CA PHE A 31 -2.63 7.27 4.04
C PHE A 31 -3.71 7.69 5.06
N SER A 32 -3.27 7.91 6.30
CA SER A 32 -4.11 8.34 7.41
C SER A 32 -3.31 9.28 8.31
N SER A 33 -3.96 9.88 9.31
CA SER A 33 -3.26 10.69 10.32
C SER A 33 -2.15 9.92 11.06
N SER A 34 -2.23 8.59 11.08
CA SER A 34 -1.29 7.70 11.76
C SER A 34 -0.35 6.95 10.81
N LEU A 35 -0.62 6.98 9.50
CA LEU A 35 0.20 6.34 8.46
C LEU A 35 0.56 7.37 7.39
N THR A 36 1.77 7.87 7.49
CA THR A 36 2.32 8.93 6.65
C THR A 36 3.12 8.38 5.46
N SER A 37 3.53 9.27 4.56
CA SER A 37 4.52 8.94 3.52
C SER A 37 5.89 8.59 4.10
N GLY A 38 6.24 9.14 5.27
CA GLY A 38 7.45 8.81 6.02
C GLY A 38 7.46 7.34 6.46
N ASP A 39 6.33 6.84 6.97
CA ASP A 39 6.21 5.44 7.41
C ASP A 39 6.40 4.45 6.25
N LYS A 40 5.80 4.76 5.09
CA LYS A 40 6.04 3.97 3.87
C LYS A 40 7.48 4.05 3.39
N THR A 41 8.11 5.22 3.49
CA THR A 41 9.51 5.42 3.10
C THR A 41 10.42 4.59 3.98
N ARG A 42 10.23 4.65 5.31
CA ARG A 42 10.95 3.85 6.30
C ARG A 42 10.77 2.36 6.07
N ALA A 43 9.56 1.89 5.79
CA ALA A 43 9.30 0.50 5.48
C ALA A 43 10.14 0.02 4.27
N TRP A 44 10.26 0.84 3.23
CA TRP A 44 11.11 0.51 2.08
C TRP A 44 12.62 0.59 2.39
N GLU A 45 13.04 1.50 3.28
CA GLU A 45 14.43 1.56 3.73
C GLU A 45 14.84 0.34 4.55
N GLU A 46 13.95 -0.17 5.40
CA GLU A 46 14.15 -1.41 6.13
C GLU A 46 14.27 -2.62 5.19
N ILE A 47 13.44 -2.69 4.14
CA ILE A 47 13.58 -3.70 3.08
C ILE A 47 14.95 -3.56 2.39
N ALA A 48 15.38 -2.33 2.10
CA ALA A 48 16.70 -2.09 1.54
C ALA A 48 17.84 -2.53 2.47
N HIS A 49 17.67 -2.30 3.77
CA HIS A 49 18.62 -2.73 4.78
C HIS A 49 18.71 -4.26 4.89
N ALA A 50 17.60 -4.98 4.69
CA ALA A 50 17.60 -6.44 4.69
C ALA A 50 18.26 -7.06 3.43
N ILE A 51 18.06 -6.44 2.26
CA ILE A 51 18.58 -6.97 0.98
C ILE A 51 20.07 -6.64 0.78
N ASN A 52 20.48 -5.43 1.15
CA ASN A 52 21.80 -4.90 0.81
C ASN A 52 22.98 -5.72 1.36
N PRO A 53 22.96 -6.26 2.59
CA PRO A 53 24.03 -7.12 3.12
C PRO A 53 24.24 -8.40 2.29
N GLY A 54 23.18 -8.95 1.71
CA GLY A 54 23.23 -10.13 0.84
C GLY A 54 23.47 -9.80 -0.65
N SER A 55 23.64 -8.53 -1.00
CA SER A 55 23.81 -8.06 -2.36
C SER A 55 25.26 -7.73 -2.69
N SER A 56 25.68 -8.01 -3.92
CA SER A 56 26.99 -7.58 -4.42
C SER A 56 27.08 -6.06 -4.65
N VAL A 57 25.95 -5.34 -4.67
CA VAL A 57 25.91 -3.89 -4.85
C VAL A 57 24.84 -3.28 -3.95
N ARG A 58 25.18 -2.15 -3.31
CA ARG A 58 24.19 -1.37 -2.57
C ARG A 58 23.11 -0.83 -3.51
N ARG A 59 21.89 -1.33 -3.35
CA ARG A 59 20.72 -0.88 -4.11
C ARG A 59 19.99 0.18 -3.31
N SER A 60 19.55 1.22 -4.02
CA SER A 60 18.74 2.29 -3.43
C SER A 60 17.30 1.82 -3.25
N THR A 61 16.60 2.44 -2.30
CA THR A 61 15.18 2.24 -2.01
C THR A 61 14.32 2.30 -3.28
N LYS A 62 14.54 3.30 -4.14
CA LYS A 62 13.85 3.42 -5.44
C LYS A 62 14.14 2.26 -6.39
N GLY A 63 15.37 1.74 -6.39
CA GLY A 63 15.74 0.58 -7.21
C GLY A 63 15.07 -0.71 -6.75
N ILE A 64 14.87 -0.85 -5.44
CA ILE A 64 14.17 -1.97 -4.83
C ILE A 64 12.66 -1.89 -5.13
N GLN A 65 12.05 -0.72 -4.96
CA GLN A 65 10.65 -0.47 -5.34
C GLN A 65 10.39 -0.85 -6.81
N LYS A 66 11.22 -0.33 -7.73
CA LYS A 66 11.12 -0.68 -9.15
C LYS A 66 11.25 -2.18 -9.39
N LYS A 67 12.12 -2.87 -8.64
CA LYS A 67 12.26 -4.32 -8.79
C LYS A 67 11.02 -5.06 -8.28
N TRP A 68 10.43 -4.62 -7.18
CA TRP A 68 9.16 -5.15 -6.67
C TRP A 68 8.04 -4.99 -7.71
N ASP A 69 7.90 -3.81 -8.29
CA ASP A 69 6.89 -3.54 -9.34
C ASP A 69 7.09 -4.46 -10.55
N ASN A 70 8.34 -4.63 -11.00
CA ASN A 70 8.67 -5.55 -12.09
C ASN A 70 8.33 -7.01 -11.73
N ILE A 71 8.58 -7.44 -10.50
CA ILE A 71 8.22 -8.79 -10.03
C ILE A 71 6.70 -8.97 -10.07
N CYS A 72 5.94 -7.97 -9.60
CA CYS A 72 4.47 -8.00 -9.66
C CYS A 72 3.96 -8.07 -11.10
N ALA A 73 4.56 -7.29 -12.01
CA ALA A 73 4.20 -7.30 -13.43
C ALA A 73 4.48 -8.67 -14.08
N THR A 74 5.66 -9.25 -13.84
CA THR A 74 6.00 -10.59 -14.33
C THR A 74 5.04 -11.65 -13.78
N ALA A 75 4.75 -11.62 -12.48
CA ALA A 75 3.82 -12.55 -11.85
C ALA A 75 2.42 -12.47 -12.47
N LYS A 76 1.93 -11.24 -12.71
CA LYS A 76 0.64 -11.01 -13.39
C LYS A 76 0.63 -11.61 -14.81
N THR A 77 1.67 -11.38 -15.59
CA THR A 77 1.78 -11.93 -16.95
C THR A 77 1.77 -13.45 -16.92
N GLU A 78 2.58 -14.08 -16.07
CA GLU A 78 2.65 -15.54 -15.92
C GLU A 78 1.30 -16.14 -15.51
N VAL A 79 0.64 -15.58 -14.50
CA VAL A 79 -0.69 -16.06 -14.06
C VAL A 79 -1.75 -15.86 -15.13
N SER A 80 -1.74 -14.72 -15.84
CA SER A 80 -2.70 -14.48 -16.93
C SER A 80 -2.49 -15.45 -18.10
N ALA A 81 -1.25 -15.81 -18.42
CA ALA A 81 -0.91 -16.79 -19.44
C ALA A 81 -1.35 -18.19 -19.00
N HIS A 82 -1.02 -18.58 -17.76
CA HIS A 82 -1.44 -19.85 -17.18
C HIS A 82 -2.97 -19.99 -17.20
N ARG A 83 -3.72 -18.97 -16.76
CA ARG A 83 -5.19 -18.97 -16.78
C ARG A 83 -5.77 -19.10 -18.19
N ARG A 84 -5.16 -18.43 -19.18
CA ARG A 84 -5.56 -18.53 -20.59
C ARG A 84 -5.36 -19.96 -21.11
N SER A 85 -4.20 -20.56 -20.83
CA SER A 85 -3.89 -21.93 -21.22
C SER A 85 -4.83 -22.95 -20.57
N GLN A 86 -5.18 -22.79 -19.29
CA GLN A 86 -6.11 -23.68 -18.58
C GLN A 86 -7.54 -23.65 -19.14
N LYS A 87 -7.98 -22.49 -19.67
CA LYS A 87 -9.33 -22.32 -20.25
C LYS A 87 -9.42 -22.73 -21.73
N GLN A 88 -8.29 -23.07 -22.37
CA GLN A 88 -8.25 -23.36 -23.80
C GLN A 88 -8.33 -24.88 -24.05
N THR A 89 -9.53 -25.41 -24.23
CA THR A 89 -9.76 -26.77 -24.73
C THR A 89 -9.61 -26.81 -26.26
N GLY A 90 -8.38 -26.86 -26.77
CA GLY A 90 -8.11 -27.00 -28.20
C GLY A 90 -6.63 -27.17 -28.54
N ARG A 91 -6.29 -28.35 -29.09
CA ARG A 91 -5.00 -28.80 -29.67
C ARG A 91 -3.84 -27.76 -29.70
N GLY A 92 -3.15 -27.59 -28.58
CA GLY A 92 -1.88 -26.88 -28.50
C GLY A 92 -1.09 -27.34 -27.27
N PRO A 93 0.26 -27.20 -27.23
CA PRO A 93 1.04 -27.59 -26.06
C PRO A 93 0.63 -26.76 -24.83
N CYS A 94 0.07 -27.43 -23.82
CA CYS A 94 -0.14 -26.83 -22.50
C CYS A 94 1.19 -26.78 -21.75
N SER A 95 1.77 -25.59 -21.58
CA SER A 95 2.78 -25.38 -20.53
C SER A 95 3.14 -23.91 -20.38
N ASN A 96 2.92 -23.39 -19.17
CA ASN A 96 3.79 -22.44 -18.50
C ASN A 96 3.50 -22.67 -17.01
N ASP A 97 4.33 -23.47 -16.35
CA ASP A 97 4.28 -23.58 -14.89
C ASP A 97 4.61 -22.20 -14.32
N ILE A 98 3.72 -21.67 -13.47
CA ILE A 98 3.93 -20.38 -12.82
C ILE A 98 5.20 -20.49 -11.98
N SER A 99 6.12 -19.52 -12.11
CA SER A 99 7.35 -19.53 -11.32
C SER A 99 7.02 -19.51 -9.82
N SER A 100 7.81 -20.20 -8.99
CA SER A 100 7.63 -20.18 -7.53
C SER A 100 7.60 -18.76 -6.95
N ILE A 101 8.38 -17.83 -7.52
CA ILE A 101 8.37 -16.41 -7.15
C ILE A 101 7.03 -15.75 -7.51
N SER A 102 6.52 -16.03 -8.70
CA SER A 102 5.26 -15.47 -9.19
C SER A 102 4.06 -15.98 -8.39
N GLN A 103 4.06 -17.26 -8.03
CA GLN A 103 3.04 -17.86 -7.18
C GLN A 103 2.99 -17.16 -5.82
N LYS A 104 4.13 -17.04 -5.12
CA LYS A 104 4.23 -16.37 -3.81
C LYS A 104 3.72 -14.93 -3.87
N VAL A 105 4.06 -14.20 -4.94
CA VAL A 105 3.64 -12.79 -5.10
C VAL A 105 2.12 -12.69 -5.25
N CYS A 106 1.50 -13.62 -5.97
CA CYS A 106 0.04 -13.70 -6.10
C CYS A 106 -0.63 -14.04 -4.76
N ASP A 107 -0.08 -14.98 -4.00
CA ASP A 107 -0.59 -15.34 -2.67
C ASP A 107 -0.54 -14.13 -1.71
N ILE A 108 0.56 -13.36 -1.74
CA ILE A 108 0.74 -12.16 -0.91
C ILE A 108 -0.23 -11.04 -1.31
N LEU A 109 -0.42 -10.82 -2.61
CA LEU A 109 -1.18 -9.67 -3.09
C LEU A 109 -2.70 -9.93 -3.09
N GLY A 110 -3.12 -11.18 -3.25
CA GLY A 110 -4.51 -11.59 -3.47
C GLY A 110 -4.97 -11.34 -4.91
N GLU A 111 -5.93 -12.14 -5.40
CA GLU A 111 -6.46 -12.04 -6.77
C GLU A 111 -7.05 -10.64 -7.09
N ASP A 112 -7.59 -9.96 -6.08
CA ASP A 112 -8.27 -8.66 -6.21
C ASP A 112 -7.33 -7.44 -6.12
N SER A 113 -6.02 -7.64 -6.05
CA SER A 113 -5.08 -6.52 -5.96
C SER A 113 -5.16 -5.63 -7.21
N PRO A 114 -5.36 -4.30 -7.11
CA PRO A 114 -5.38 -3.39 -8.27
C PRO A 114 -4.06 -3.37 -9.08
N THR A 115 -2.97 -3.87 -8.48
CA THR A 115 -1.69 -4.08 -9.17
C THR A 115 -1.72 -5.31 -10.09
N ILE A 116 -2.61 -6.27 -9.82
CA ILE A 116 -2.80 -7.55 -10.53
C ILE A 116 -4.05 -7.51 -11.41
N SER A 117 -5.07 -6.71 -11.08
CA SER A 117 -6.25 -6.51 -11.94
C SER A 117 -5.90 -5.55 -13.08
N GLY A 118 -5.82 -6.07 -14.30
CA GLY A 118 -5.80 -5.28 -15.54
C GLY A 118 -7.21 -5.23 -16.10
N ILE A 119 -7.52 -4.15 -16.82
CA ILE A 119 -8.77 -4.01 -17.57
C ILE A 119 -8.91 -5.24 -18.48
N GLU A 120 -9.99 -5.99 -18.31
CA GLU A 120 -10.29 -7.14 -19.16
C GLU A 120 -10.57 -6.62 -20.59
N GLY A 121 -9.75 -7.03 -21.56
CA GLY A 121 -9.90 -6.63 -22.97
C GLY A 121 -8.75 -5.83 -23.59
N GLY A 122 -7.65 -5.57 -22.88
CA GLY A 122 -6.43 -5.02 -23.50
C GLY A 122 -5.78 -6.03 -24.44
N VAL A 123 -5.84 -5.79 -25.74
CA VAL A 123 -5.12 -6.56 -26.77
C VAL A 123 -3.72 -5.96 -26.88
N ASP A 124 -2.71 -6.65 -26.36
CA ASP A 124 -1.31 -6.28 -26.61
C ASP A 124 -0.99 -6.63 -28.08
N ILE A 125 -0.84 -5.60 -28.93
CA ILE A 125 -0.32 -5.75 -30.29
C ILE A 125 1.19 -5.94 -30.16
N ASP A 126 1.61 -7.17 -29.83
CA ASP A 126 3.00 -7.59 -29.91
C ASP A 126 3.24 -8.30 -31.24
N GLU A 127 3.48 -7.53 -32.31
CA GLU A 127 4.36 -7.99 -33.41
C GLU A 127 4.92 -6.78 -34.17
N ILE A 128 6.07 -6.28 -33.72
CA ILE A 128 6.93 -5.42 -34.55
C ILE A 128 8.28 -6.12 -34.70
N ASP A 129 8.40 -6.86 -35.79
CA ASP A 129 9.68 -7.20 -36.40
C ASP A 129 10.37 -5.90 -36.81
N HIS A 130 11.57 -5.66 -36.28
CA HIS A 130 12.39 -4.52 -36.64
C HIS A 130 13.01 -4.74 -38.03
N LYS A 131 12.35 -4.25 -39.08
CA LYS A 131 13.04 -3.90 -40.33
C LYS A 131 12.77 -2.44 -40.70
N SER A 132 13.88 -1.72 -40.74
CA SER A 132 14.12 -0.36 -41.21
C SER A 132 13.34 0.05 -42.46
N VAL A 133 12.61 1.18 -42.43
CA VAL A 133 12.55 2.16 -43.55
C VAL A 133 12.19 3.56 -43.02
N SER A 134 13.15 4.48 -43.14
CA SER A 134 13.05 5.85 -43.68
C SER A 134 11.68 6.59 -43.72
N ASN A 135 11.65 7.71 -42.98
CA ASN A 135 11.34 9.06 -43.48
C ASN A 135 9.88 9.58 -43.55
N LYS A 136 9.80 10.89 -43.27
CA LYS A 136 8.81 11.93 -43.62
C LYS A 136 7.71 12.24 -42.58
N ASN A 137 7.94 13.38 -41.92
CA ASN A 137 7.00 14.49 -41.73
C ASN A 137 5.51 14.22 -41.97
N LYS A 138 4.68 14.50 -40.97
CA LYS A 138 3.58 15.49 -41.09
C LYS A 138 2.96 15.81 -39.73
N ARG A 139 3.28 17.03 -39.28
CA ARG A 139 2.40 17.91 -38.51
C ARG A 139 1.10 18.12 -39.30
N LEU A 140 -0.05 17.93 -38.67
CA LEU A 140 -1.32 18.50 -39.14
C LEU A 140 -2.20 18.82 -37.93
N TYR A 141 -2.40 20.11 -37.75
CA TYR A 141 -3.47 20.75 -36.99
C TYR A 141 -4.80 20.48 -37.70
N VAL A 142 -5.91 20.46 -36.96
CA VAL A 142 -7.26 21.03 -37.27
C VAL A 142 -8.08 20.78 -35.98
N CYS A 143 -8.28 21.77 -35.11
CA CYS A 143 -9.24 22.87 -35.11
C CYS A 143 -10.70 22.45 -34.85
N LEU A 144 -11.24 23.08 -33.79
CA LEU A 144 -12.66 23.29 -33.48
C LEU A 144 -13.46 23.72 -34.71
N PRO A 145 -14.77 23.40 -34.73
CA PRO A 145 -15.80 24.30 -35.19
C PRO A 145 -16.37 25.11 -34.02
N ASP A 146 -16.44 26.41 -34.28
CA ASP A 146 -17.08 27.48 -33.54
C ASP A 146 -18.61 27.37 -33.46
N SER A 147 -19.14 28.28 -32.63
CA SER A 147 -20.45 28.95 -32.69
C SER A 147 -21.55 28.34 -31.81
N GLU A 148 -21.82 28.97 -30.66
CA GLU A 148 -22.81 30.09 -30.47
C GLU A 148 -24.14 29.44 -30.03
N ASP A 149 -24.83 29.77 -28.93
CA ASP A 149 -24.95 31.00 -28.13
C ASP A 149 -25.44 30.68 -26.71
N GLU A 150 -25.07 31.55 -25.76
CA GLU A 150 -25.87 32.18 -24.67
C GLU A 150 -26.95 31.34 -23.93
N ASP A 151 -27.02 31.26 -22.60
CA ASP A 151 -27.18 32.38 -21.66
C ASP A 151 -26.85 31.95 -20.22
N ILE A 152 -26.12 32.81 -19.51
CA ILE A 152 -25.95 32.81 -18.04
C ILE A 152 -27.03 33.74 -17.45
N PRO A 153 -27.54 33.49 -16.23
CA PRO A 153 -27.68 34.64 -15.34
C PRO A 153 -27.13 34.44 -13.93
N THR A 154 -26.41 35.48 -13.54
CA THR A 154 -25.80 35.76 -12.24
C THR A 154 -26.81 36.42 -11.28
N VAL A 155 -26.69 36.07 -10.01
CA VAL A 155 -27.10 36.76 -8.76
C VAL A 155 -27.70 38.18 -8.90
N SER A 156 -28.90 38.40 -8.30
CA SER A 156 -29.22 39.64 -7.57
C SER A 156 -30.41 39.54 -6.60
N LYS A 157 -30.08 39.70 -5.32
CA LYS A 157 -30.69 40.49 -4.22
C LYS A 157 -32.19 40.89 -4.27
N ARG A 158 -32.85 40.57 -3.14
CA ARG A 158 -33.95 41.25 -2.42
C ARG A 158 -35.36 41.26 -3.06
N GLN A 159 -36.27 40.54 -2.39
CA GLN A 159 -37.47 41.21 -1.87
C GLN A 159 -37.98 40.54 -0.58
N ARG A 160 -38.46 41.41 0.31
CA ARG A 160 -38.88 41.21 1.69
C ARG A 160 -40.41 41.23 1.68
N ILE A 161 -41.08 40.18 2.12
CA ILE A 161 -42.48 40.26 2.58
C ILE A 161 -42.61 39.46 3.88
N SER A 162 -43.45 40.04 4.73
CA SER A 162 -43.58 39.97 6.17
C SER A 162 -44.57 38.93 6.69
N GLN A 163 -44.28 38.45 7.90
CA GLN A 163 -45.18 38.18 9.03
C GLN A 163 -46.33 37.17 8.89
N GLY A 164 -46.35 36.23 9.85
CA GLY A 164 -47.52 35.39 10.15
C GLY A 164 -47.22 34.42 11.29
N THR A 165 -47.38 34.87 12.53
CA THR A 165 -47.37 34.05 13.74
C THR A 165 -48.65 33.21 13.85
N THR A 166 -48.54 31.92 14.14
CA THR A 166 -49.52 31.19 14.98
C THR A 166 -48.80 30.16 15.83
N LYS A 167 -48.93 30.31 17.15
CA LYS A 167 -48.76 29.23 18.12
C LYS A 167 -50.05 28.41 18.08
N THR A 168 -49.95 27.10 17.95
CA THR A 168 -51.00 26.16 18.35
C THR A 168 -50.36 24.96 19.03
N SER A 169 -50.95 24.61 20.17
CA SER A 169 -50.64 23.52 21.07
C SER A 169 -51.01 22.15 20.49
N SER A 170 -50.69 21.13 21.30
CA SER A 170 -51.23 19.75 21.35
C SER A 170 -50.71 18.72 20.34
N ASP A 171 -49.97 17.77 20.92
CA ASP A 171 -49.85 16.34 20.59
C ASP A 171 -50.14 15.92 19.15
N ASP A 172 -49.07 15.55 18.42
CA ASP A 172 -49.15 14.37 17.55
C ASP A 172 -47.76 13.78 17.26
N SER A 173 -47.62 12.49 17.58
CA SER A 173 -46.76 11.48 16.98
C SER A 173 -45.66 11.96 16.04
N ASN A 174 -44.43 12.03 16.58
CA ASN A 174 -43.16 12.18 15.87
C ASN A 174 -43.05 11.22 14.65
N PRO A 175 -43.05 11.71 13.40
CA PRO A 175 -42.41 10.99 12.31
C PRO A 175 -40.95 11.38 12.39
N THR A 176 -40.13 10.56 13.05
CA THR A 176 -38.68 10.76 13.11
C THR A 176 -38.20 10.93 11.67
N ASP A 177 -37.82 12.16 11.31
CA ASP A 177 -37.27 12.47 9.99
C ASP A 177 -36.15 11.47 9.71
N PRO A 178 -36.24 10.66 8.62
CA PRO A 178 -35.22 9.66 8.29
C PRO A 178 -33.80 10.23 8.28
N LEU A 179 -33.65 11.52 7.98
CA LEU A 179 -32.37 12.22 8.01
C LEU A 179 -31.82 12.40 9.43
N ILE A 180 -32.69 12.72 10.39
CA ILE A 180 -32.32 12.88 11.81
C ILE A 180 -31.95 11.53 12.39
N ALA A 181 -32.74 10.48 12.10
CA ALA A 181 -32.46 9.11 12.53
C ALA A 181 -31.09 8.61 12.02
N LEU A 182 -30.80 8.83 10.73
CA LEU A 182 -29.52 8.46 10.13
C LEU A 182 -28.35 9.24 10.75
N ARG A 183 -28.54 10.54 11.03
CA ARG A 183 -27.53 11.36 11.69
C ARG A 183 -27.21 10.87 13.10
N THR A 184 -28.23 10.51 13.88
CA THR A 184 -28.00 9.92 15.21
C THR A 184 -27.27 8.59 15.14
N GLU A 185 -27.57 7.76 14.15
CA GLU A 185 -26.90 6.47 13.96
C GLU A 185 -25.42 6.66 13.59
N VAL A 186 -25.12 7.57 12.66
CA VAL A 186 -23.72 7.93 12.31
C VAL A 186 -22.95 8.40 13.54
N LEU A 187 -23.54 9.24 14.38
CA LEU A 187 -22.90 9.71 15.62
C LEU A 187 -22.67 8.57 16.63
N ASN A 188 -23.59 7.61 16.71
CA ASN A 188 -23.41 6.45 17.57
C ASN A 188 -22.29 5.53 17.06
N LEU A 189 -22.26 5.25 15.76
CA LEU A 189 -21.19 4.49 15.12
C LEU A 189 -19.82 5.16 15.28
N GLU A 190 -19.75 6.50 15.20
CA GLU A 190 -18.52 7.25 15.46
C GLU A 190 -18.05 7.11 16.91
N LYS A 191 -18.96 7.15 17.89
CA LYS A 191 -18.64 6.91 19.30
C LYS A 191 -18.13 5.50 19.54
N GLU A 192 -18.78 4.50 18.95
CA GLU A 192 -18.35 3.10 19.06
C GLU A 192 -16.98 2.88 18.42
N LYS A 193 -16.76 3.43 17.22
CA LYS A 193 -15.45 3.41 16.56
C LYS A 193 -14.37 4.02 17.43
N LEU A 194 -14.63 5.17 18.05
CA LEU A 194 -13.67 5.82 18.92
C LEU A 194 -13.40 4.98 20.18
N LYS A 195 -14.44 4.39 20.78
CA LYS A 195 -14.31 3.49 21.92
C LYS A 195 -13.43 2.28 21.60
N LEU A 196 -13.69 1.60 20.48
CA LEU A 196 -12.88 0.46 20.01
C LEU A 196 -11.43 0.87 19.73
N GLN A 197 -11.21 2.05 19.18
CA GLN A 197 -9.86 2.58 18.96
C GLN A 197 -9.11 2.82 20.27
N THR A 198 -9.78 3.37 21.29
CA THR A 198 -9.17 3.58 22.61
C THR A 198 -8.83 2.25 23.30
N GLU A 199 -9.68 1.24 23.16
CA GLU A 199 -9.43 -0.11 23.69
C GLU A 199 -8.27 -0.80 22.97
N THR A 200 -8.22 -0.69 21.64
CA THR A 200 -7.09 -1.21 20.84
C THR A 200 -5.77 -0.60 21.29
N LEU A 201 -5.71 0.72 21.46
CA LEU A 201 -4.52 1.41 21.95
C LEU A 201 -4.13 0.99 23.37
N LYS A 202 -5.12 0.71 24.23
CA LYS A 202 -4.86 0.22 25.59
C LYS A 202 -4.23 -1.17 25.55
N LEU A 203 -4.79 -2.08 24.77
CA LEU A 203 -4.25 -3.44 24.59
C LEU A 203 -2.84 -3.41 23.98
N GLU A 204 -2.58 -2.52 23.02
CA GLU A 204 -1.26 -2.35 22.42
C GLU A 204 -0.22 -1.85 23.44
N LYS A 205 -0.60 -0.89 24.30
CA LYS A 205 0.26 -0.43 25.41
C LYS A 205 0.56 -1.55 26.41
N GLU A 206 -0.44 -2.34 26.79
CA GLU A 206 -0.26 -3.48 27.69
C GLU A 206 0.64 -4.56 27.07
N LYS A 207 0.45 -4.85 25.77
CA LYS A 207 1.31 -5.77 25.01
C LYS A 207 2.77 -5.31 25.00
N LEU A 208 3.02 -4.03 24.69
CA LEU A 208 4.37 -3.46 24.71
C LEU A 208 4.98 -3.49 26.12
N ALA A 209 4.19 -3.27 27.17
CA ALA A 209 4.66 -3.37 28.54
C ALA A 209 5.07 -4.81 28.91
N MET A 210 4.28 -5.81 28.50
CA MET A 210 4.64 -7.22 28.68
C MET A 210 5.91 -7.60 27.92
N GLU A 211 6.07 -7.12 26.68
CA GLU A 211 7.27 -7.37 25.88
C GLU A 211 8.52 -6.72 26.50
N LYS A 212 8.40 -5.48 27.00
CA LYS A 212 9.47 -4.81 27.73
C LYS A 212 9.87 -5.59 28.99
N ASN A 213 8.90 -6.08 29.76
CA ASN A 213 9.17 -6.89 30.95
C ASN A 213 9.83 -8.23 30.59
N LYS A 214 9.38 -8.89 29.51
CA LYS A 214 9.99 -10.12 29.00
C LYS A 214 11.47 -9.90 28.63
N LEU A 215 11.76 -8.83 27.89
CA LEU A 215 13.14 -8.49 27.52
C LEU A 215 13.99 -8.15 28.75
N ALA A 216 13.44 -7.42 29.73
CA ALA A 216 14.13 -7.13 30.97
C ALA A 216 14.49 -8.41 31.74
N LEU A 217 13.57 -9.38 31.81
CA LEU A 217 13.83 -10.68 32.42
C LEU A 217 14.94 -11.44 31.66
N GLU A 218 14.90 -11.46 30.33
CA GLU A 218 15.96 -12.11 29.54
C GLU A 218 17.33 -11.43 29.75
N ILE A 219 17.37 -10.09 29.82
CA ILE A 219 18.59 -9.35 30.14
C ILE A 219 19.10 -9.73 31.53
N THR A 220 18.23 -9.80 32.54
CA THR A 220 18.65 -10.18 33.90
C THR A 220 19.15 -11.62 33.96
N LYS A 221 18.50 -12.54 33.22
CA LYS A 221 18.90 -13.94 33.11
C LYS A 221 20.27 -14.07 32.45
N LEU A 222 20.48 -13.44 31.30
CA LEU A 222 21.77 -13.44 30.60
C LEU A 222 22.85 -12.77 31.45
N SER A 223 22.53 -11.68 32.15
CA SER A 223 23.47 -11.04 33.08
C SER A 223 23.88 -11.97 34.22
N PHE A 224 22.95 -12.78 34.73
CA PHE A 224 23.25 -13.78 35.75
C PHE A 224 24.13 -14.91 35.18
N GLU A 225 23.77 -15.45 34.01
CA GLU A 225 24.56 -16.46 33.30
C GLU A 225 25.99 -15.97 33.04
N MET A 226 26.17 -14.77 32.49
CA MET A 226 27.50 -14.19 32.26
C MET A 226 28.34 -14.07 33.54
N LYS A 227 27.70 -13.70 34.67
CA LYS A 227 28.36 -13.65 35.98
C LYS A 227 28.78 -15.05 36.46
N THR A 228 27.98 -16.09 36.20
CA THR A 228 28.37 -17.48 36.53
C THR A 228 29.59 -17.97 35.75
N TYR A 229 29.80 -17.45 34.53
CA TYR A 229 30.99 -17.74 33.71
C TYR A 229 32.21 -16.87 34.05
N GLY A 230 32.16 -16.05 35.11
CA GLY A 230 33.27 -15.19 35.52
C GLY A 230 33.55 -14.01 34.58
N ILE A 231 32.58 -13.66 33.73
CA ILE A 231 32.67 -12.50 32.83
C ILE A 231 32.14 -11.28 33.59
N ASP A 232 33.03 -10.33 33.89
CA ASP A 232 32.67 -9.11 34.60
C ASP A 232 31.92 -8.14 33.68
N VAL A 233 30.59 -8.11 33.82
CA VAL A 233 29.66 -7.38 32.93
C VAL A 233 29.78 -5.85 33.11
N ASP A 234 30.41 -5.38 34.19
CA ASP A 234 30.59 -3.95 34.44
C ASP A 234 31.61 -3.28 33.50
N ILE A 235 32.40 -4.04 32.73
CA ILE A 235 33.27 -3.51 31.66
C ILE A 235 32.45 -3.05 30.44
N ILE A 236 31.26 -3.60 30.21
CA ILE A 236 30.44 -3.31 29.01
C ILE A 236 29.57 -2.05 29.20
N LYS A 237 29.37 -1.58 30.43
CA LYS A 237 28.51 -0.40 30.72
C LYS A 237 29.09 0.95 30.27
N PHE A 238 30.36 1.04 29.87
CA PHE A 238 31.00 2.34 29.63
C PHE A 238 30.88 2.91 28.20
N HIS A 239 30.30 2.20 27.22
CA HIS A 239 30.32 2.67 25.83
C HIS A 239 28.99 3.19 25.26
N TRP A 240 27.90 3.20 26.03
CA TRP A 240 26.58 3.64 25.55
C TRP A 240 25.99 4.89 26.26
N LEU A 241 26.79 5.59 27.07
CA LEU A 241 26.38 6.82 27.77
C LEU A 241 27.30 8.01 27.45
N LEU A 242 27.61 8.22 26.16
CA LEU A 242 28.10 9.52 25.69
C LEU A 242 27.13 10.07 24.64
N PRO A 243 26.51 11.24 24.88
CA PRO A 243 25.64 11.88 23.91
C PRO A 243 26.47 12.45 22.75
N CYS A 244 26.05 12.16 21.52
CA CYS A 244 26.33 13.01 20.35
C CYS A 244 25.27 14.11 20.26
#